data_AF-F8GU53-F1
#
_entry.id   AF-F8GU53-F1
#
_cell.length_a   1.000
_cell.length_b   1.000
_cell.length_c   1.000
_cell.angle_alpha   90.00
_cell.angle_beta   90.00
_cell.angle_gamma   90.00
#
_symmetry.space_group_name_H-M   'P 1'
#
loop_
_entity.id
_entity.type
_entity.pdbx_description
1 polymer ?
#
loop_
_entity_poly.entity_id
_entity_poly.type
_entity_poly.pdbx_seq_one_letter_code
_entity_poly.pdbx_strand_id
1 'polypeptide(L)' 'MERWFATITEQYIRRATHRSTRKLEQAIRQYLDLNNANPNPFVWTKSADYILASIRRFCLRISDSGH' A
#
# COMPACT_ATOMS: atom_id res chain seq x y z
N MET A 1 -7.49 -0.25 2.64
CA MET A 1 -6.18 -0.56 2.04
C MET A 1 -5.06 0.28 2.66
N GLU A 2 -5.32 1.54 3.04
CA GLU A 2 -4.30 2.47 3.58
C GLU A 2 -3.82 2.17 5.01
N ARG A 3 -4.51 1.30 5.75
CA ARG A 3 -4.20 1.06 7.17
C ARG A 3 -2.85 0.36 7.39
N TRP A 4 -2.42 -0.52 6.48
CA TRP A 4 -1.11 -1.18 6.59
C TRP A 4 0.05 -0.19 6.43
N PHE A 5 0.00 0.64 5.39
CA PHE A 5 1.00 1.70 5.17
C PHE A 5 0.99 2.76 6.28
N ALA A 6 -0.18 3.09 6.81
CA ALA A 6 -0.28 3.98 7.96
C ALA A 6 0.38 3.36 9.21
N THR A 7 0.11 2.08 9.51
CA THR A 7 0.67 1.40 10.69
C THR A 7 2.20 1.31 10.64
N ILE A 8 2.80 0.94 9.51
CA ILE A 8 4.27 0.89 9.40
C ILE A 8 4.88 2.28 9.51
N THR A 9 4.23 3.31 8.94
CA THR A 9 4.71 4.69 9.04
C THR A 9 4.67 5.20 10.48
N GLU A 10 3.59 4.94 11.19
CA GLU A 10 3.41 5.48 12.54
C GLU A 10 4.27 4.74 13.57
N GLN A 11 4.35 3.41 13.49
CA GLN A 11 5.08 2.59 14.45
C GLN A 11 6.57 2.47 14.13
N TYR A 12 6.94 2.27 12.87
CA TYR A 12 8.31 1.95 12.48
C TYR A 12 9.09 3.14 11.91
N ILE A 13 8.41 4.18 11.40
CA ILE A 13 9.09 5.36 10.83
C ILE A 13 9.04 6.55 11.80
N ARG A 14 7.86 6.91 12.33
CA ARG A 14 7.68 8.08 13.20
C ARG A 14 8.08 7.85 14.65
N ARG A 15 7.75 6.69 15.24
CA ARG A 15 8.06 6.38 16.65
C ARG A 15 9.45 5.81 16.87
N ALA A 16 10.10 5.29 15.84
CA ALA A 16 11.39 4.65 15.98
C ALA A 16 12.53 5.68 15.87
N THR A 17 13.35 5.78 16.92
CA THR A 17 14.58 6.59 16.91
C THR A 17 15.68 5.87 16.14
N HIS A 18 15.55 5.83 14.81
CA HIS A 18 16.57 5.24 13.95
C HIS A 18 17.77 6.17 13.87
N ARG A 19 18.89 5.74 14.45
CA ARG A 19 20.17 6.47 14.43
C ARG A 19 20.84 6.51 13.04
N SER A 20 20.31 5.78 12.06
CA SER A 20 20.82 5.72 10.67
C SER A 20 19.77 5.11 9.73
N THR A 21 19.79 5.52 8.45
CA THR A 21 18.90 5.00 7.38
C THR A 21 19.03 3.49 7.19
N ARG A 22 20.23 2.94 7.38
CA ARG A 22 20.50 1.50 7.31
C ARG A 22 19.71 0.69 8.36
N LYS A 23 19.52 1.27 9.55
CA LYS A 23 18.77 0.65 10.65
C LYS A 23 17.26 0.71 10.39
N LEU A 24 16.79 1.80 9.77
CA LEU A 24 15.41 1.91 9.29
C LEU A 24 15.12 0.84 8.22
N GLU A 25 15.99 0.70 7.22
CA GLU A 25 15.83 -0.33 6.19
C GLU A 25 15.78 -1.74 6.78
N GLN A 26 16.66 -2.04 7.73
CA GLN A 26 16.70 -3.35 8.36
C GLN A 26 15.41 -3.63 9.17
N ALA A 27 14.89 -2.64 9.88
CA ALA A 27 13.63 -2.75 10.61
C ALA A 27 12.43 -2.96 9.69
N ILE A 28 12.39 -2.28 8.53
CA ILE A 28 11.35 -2.48 7.51
C ILE A 28 11.42 -3.90 6.94
N ARG A 29 12.62 -4.38 6.58
CA ARG A 29 12.82 -5.73 6.05
C ARG A 29 12.41 -6.81 7.05
N GLN A 30 12.77 -6.64 8.31
CA GLN A 30 12.36 -7.56 9.38
C GLN A 30 10.84 -7.55 9.59
N TYR A 31 10.20 -6.38 9.51
CA TYR A 31 8.75 -6.29 9.57
C TYR A 31 8.08 -6.99 8.39
N LEU A 32 8.61 -6.81 7.17
CA LEU A 32 8.10 -7.51 5.98
C LEU A 32 8.21 -9.03 6.11
N ASP A 33 9.35 -9.54 6.60
CA ASP A 33 9.57 -10.97 6.82
C ASP A 33 8.54 -11.55 7.80
N LEU A 34 8.33 -10.90 8.93
CA LEU A 34 7.33 -11.31 9.93
C LEU A 34 5.90 -11.25 9.39
N ASN A 35 5.55 -10.24 8.58
CA ASN A 35 4.21 -10.11 8.01
C ASN A 35 3.98 -11.10 6.85
N ASN A 36 5.02 -11.45 6.10
CA ASN A 36 4.96 -12.43 5.02
C ASN A 36 4.99 -13.88 5.54
N ALA A 37 5.56 -14.12 6.73
CA ALA A 37 5.57 -15.44 7.38
C ALA A 37 4.15 -15.93 7.76
N ASN A 38 3.22 -15.01 8.06
CA ASN A 38 1.81 -15.32 8.22
C ASN A 38 0.99 -14.45 7.25
N PRO A 39 0.98 -14.81 5.95
CA PRO A 39 0.40 -13.96 4.93
C PRO A 39 -1.10 -13.89 5.18
N ASN A 40 -1.60 -12.71 5.54
CA ASN A 40 -3.03 -12.48 5.51
C ASN A 40 -3.34 -12.09 4.06
N PRO A 41 -3.89 -13.00 3.24
CA PRO A 41 -4.05 -12.73 1.82
C PRO A 41 -4.92 -11.48 1.67
N PHE A 42 -4.36 -10.46 1.03
CA PHE A 42 -5.15 -9.32 0.64
C PHE A 42 -6.09 -9.79 -0.46
N VAL A 43 -7.31 -10.16 -0.08
CA VAL A 43 -8.35 -10.54 -1.02
C VAL A 43 -8.78 -9.26 -1.73
N TRP A 44 -8.36 -9.12 -2.98
CA TRP A 44 -8.94 -8.15 -3.89
C TRP A 44 -10.42 -8.50 -4.06
N THR A 45 -11.29 -7.85 -3.28
CA THR A 45 -12.75 -8.09 -3.31
C THR A 45 -13.36 -7.72 -4.67
N LYS A 46 -12.61 -6.97 -5.48
CA LYS A 46 -12.98 -6.56 -6.83
C LYS A 46 -12.09 -7.28 -7.83
N SER A 47 -12.72 -8.03 -8.74
CA SER A 47 -12.04 -8.69 -9.84
C SER A 47 -11.29 -7.68 -10.71
N ALA A 48 -10.21 -8.12 -11.34
CA ALA A 48 -9.41 -7.29 -12.24
C ALA A 48 -10.27 -6.57 -13.30
N ASP A 49 -11.29 -7.26 -13.84
CA ASP A 49 -12.28 -6.69 -14.75
C ASP A 49 -13.01 -5.46 -14.17
N TYR A 50 -13.43 -5.54 -12.91
CA TYR A 50 -14.10 -4.42 -12.23
C TYR A 50 -13.17 -3.21 -12.10
N ILE A 51 -11.89 -3.45 -11.83
CA ILE A 51 -10.87 -2.38 -11.73
C ILE A 51 -10.69 -1.72 -13.09
N LEU A 52 -10.53 -2.52 -14.16
CA LEU A 52 -10.38 -2.03 -15.53
C LEU A 52 -11.63 -1.26 -16.00
N ALA A 53 -12.83 -1.75 -15.68
CA ALA A 53 -14.08 -1.06 -15.99
C ALA A 53 -14.19 0.28 -15.24
N SER A 54 -13.76 0.33 -13.98
CA SER A 54 -13.73 1.58 -13.20
C SER A 54 -12.76 2.60 -13.79
N ILE A 55 -11.58 2.16 -14.22
CA ILE A 55 -10.58 3.02 -14.91
C ILE A 55 -11.15 3.52 -16.23
N ARG A 56 -11.76 2.64 -17.03
CA ARG A 56 -12.38 3.01 -18.31
C ARG A 56 -13.48 4.06 -18.13
N ARG A 57 -14.37 3.88 -17.15
CA ARG A 57 -15.42 4.87 -16.82
C ARG A 57 -14.83 6.20 -16.37
N PHE A 58 -13.77 6.17 -15.58
CA PHE A 58 -13.07 7.39 -15.15
C PHE A 58 -12.43 8.11 -16.34
N CYS A 59 -11.69 7.40 -17.20
CA CYS A 59 -11.12 7.95 -18.44
C CYS A 59 -12.19 8.56 -19.35
N LEU A 60 -13.31 7.88 -19.55
CA LEU A 60 -14.41 8.41 -20.37
C LEU A 60 -14.99 9.70 -19.76
N ARG A 61 -15.16 9.76 -18.43
CA ARG A 61 -15.64 10.96 -17.75
C ARG A 61 -14.69 12.15 -17.90
N ILE A 62 -13.37 11.93 -17.79
CA ILE A 62 -12.38 13.01 -17.92
C ILE A 62 -12.16 13.45 -19.37
N SER A 63 -12.39 12.56 -20.34
CA SER A 63 -12.32 12.88 -21.77
C SER A 63 -13.59 13.56 -22.30
N ASP A 64 -14.74 13.34 -21.65
CA ASP A 64 -16.03 13.99 -21.97
C ASP A 64 -16.20 15.36 -21.28
N SER A 65 -15.43 15.65 -20.23
CA SER A 65 -15.26 17.01 -19.71
C SER A 65 -14.42 17.82 -20.69
N GLY A 66 -15.08 18.36 -21.70
CA GLY A 66 -14.50 19.03 -22.87
C GLY A 66 -13.36 20.00 -22.57
N HIS A 67 -12.25 19.78 -23.27
CA HIS A 67 -11.38 20.82 -23.78
C HIS A 67 -11.50 20.78 -25.31
#